data_AF-A0A1V5PLF8-F1
#
_entry.id   AF-A0A1V5PLF8-F1
#
_cell.length_a   1.000
_cell.length_b   1.000
_cell.length_c   1.000
_cell.angle_alpha   90.00
_cell.angle_beta   90.00
_cell.angle_gamma   90.00
#
_symmetry.space_group_name_H-M   'P 1'
#
loop_
_entity.id
_entity.type
_entity.pdbx_description
1 polymer ?
#
loop_
_entity_poly.entity_id
_entity_poly.type
_entity_poly.pdbx_seq_one_letter_code
_entity_poly.pdbx_strand_id
1 'polypeptide(L)'
;MQLMKHMESMFTKMNPNLFYDMQKYHPAVWKMFRDFKEQNMMKMVEENLHKGIRQGLYRKDINIPVLARLRIEQVEMGFNPEIFPPDKYNFATLHIILFDHFLHGITTIKGHKLINKYKQITEEE
;
A
#
# COMPACT_ATOMS: atom_id res chain seq x y z
N MET A 1 13.27 -7.30 -1.88
CA MET A 1 13.94 -7.37 -0.55
C MET A 1 14.23 -6.02 0.11
N GLN A 2 14.98 -5.08 -0.48
CA GLN A 2 15.32 -3.81 0.20
C GLN A 2 14.10 -2.95 0.57
N LEU A 3 13.11 -2.83 -0.32
CA LEU A 3 11.88 -2.06 -0.05
C LEU A 3 11.06 -2.64 1.10
N MET A 4 10.85 -3.97 1.12
CA MET A 4 10.13 -4.65 2.19
C MET A 4 10.85 -4.49 3.54
N LYS A 5 12.18 -4.66 3.57
CA LYS A 5 12.99 -4.41 4.78
C LYS A 5 12.91 -2.96 5.24
N HIS A 6 12.85 -2.01 4.31
CA HIS A 6 12.72 -0.60 4.64
C HIS A 6 11.33 -0.27 5.19
N MET A 7 10.27 -0.84 4.61
CA MET A 7 8.89 -0.73 5.11
C MET A 7 8.76 -1.38 6.49
N GLU A 8 9.30 -2.57 6.69
CA GLU A 8 9.33 -3.26 7.98
C GLU A 8 10.03 -2.42 9.05
N SER A 9 11.21 -1.86 8.74
CA SER A 9 11.96 -0.97 9.64
C SER A 9 11.18 0.30 10.01
N MET A 10 10.51 0.94 9.04
CA MET A 10 9.65 2.10 9.26
C MET A 10 8.46 1.75 10.16
N PHE A 11 7.76 0.66 9.85
CA PHE A 11 6.55 0.25 10.54
C PHE A 11 6.79 -0.27 11.95
N THR A 12 7.91 -0.95 12.19
CA THR A 12 8.28 -1.48 13.52
C THR A 12 8.52 -0.35 14.54
N LYS A 13 8.92 0.83 14.07
CA LYS A 13 9.20 2.01 14.92
C LYS A 13 7.98 2.90 15.16
N MET A 14 6.87 2.64 14.47
CA MET A 14 5.68 3.49 14.53
C MET A 14 4.73 2.98 15.60
N ASN A 15 4.16 3.88 16.40
CA ASN A 15 3.06 3.53 17.30
C ASN A 15 1.84 3.13 16.45
N PRO A 16 1.32 1.89 16.56
CA PRO A 16 0.18 1.44 15.75
C PRO A 16 -1.10 2.25 16.00
N ASN A 17 -1.22 2.91 17.16
CA ASN A 17 -2.37 3.74 17.49
C ASN A 17 -2.24 5.19 17.03
N LEU A 18 -1.10 5.60 16.45
CA LEU A 18 -0.84 7.00 16.08
C LEU A 18 -1.95 7.60 15.21
N PHE A 19 -2.38 6.88 14.18
CA PHE A 19 -3.42 7.37 13.27
C PHE A 19 -4.79 7.41 13.93
N TYR A 20 -5.12 6.41 14.75
CA TYR A 20 -6.36 6.37 15.51
C TYR A 20 -6.46 7.55 16.50
N ASP A 21 -5.40 7.78 17.28
CA ASP A 21 -5.35 8.88 18.23
C ASP A 21 -5.37 10.25 17.53
N MET A 22 -4.65 10.39 16.42
CA MET A 22 -4.66 11.59 15.59
C MET A 22 -6.07 11.90 15.06
N GLN A 23 -6.78 10.89 14.56
CA GLN A 23 -8.15 11.05 14.08
C GLN A 23 -9.13 11.44 15.20
N LYS A 24 -8.99 10.82 16.38
CA LYS A 24 -9.94 10.98 17.49
C LYS A 24 -9.71 12.26 18.30
N TYR A 25 -8.46 12.61 18.57
CA TYR A 25 -8.10 13.67 19.52
C TYR A 25 -7.50 14.91 18.84
N HIS A 26 -7.06 14.83 17.58
CA HIS A 26 -6.36 15.91 16.89
C HIS A 26 -6.96 16.24 15.51
N PRO A 27 -8.21 16.72 15.43
CA PRO A 27 -8.94 16.89 14.16
C PRO A 27 -8.27 17.85 13.16
N ALA A 28 -7.54 18.87 13.63
CA ALA A 28 -6.79 19.79 12.77
C ALA A 28 -5.61 19.08 12.07
N VAL A 29 -4.84 18.28 12.82
CA VAL A 29 -3.73 17.49 12.28
C VAL A 29 -4.26 16.39 11.36
N TRP A 30 -5.37 15.76 11.74
CA TRP A 30 -6.05 14.79 10.89
C TRP A 30 -6.51 15.39 9.56
N LYS A 31 -7.04 16.63 9.58
CA LYS A 31 -7.38 17.35 8.35
C LYS A 31 -6.14 17.58 7.47
N MET A 32 -5.01 18.03 8.04
CA MET A 32 -3.77 18.20 7.28
C MET A 32 -3.29 16.88 6.65
N PHE A 33 -3.38 15.78 7.39
CA PHE A 33 -3.04 14.45 6.88
C PHE A 33 -3.94 14.05 5.70
N ARG A 34 -5.25 14.23 5.81
CA ARG A 34 -6.19 13.95 4.71
C ARG A 34 -5.94 14.82 3.48
N ASP A 35 -5.70 16.12 3.68
CA ASP A 35 -5.41 17.03 2.58
C ASP A 35 -4.11 16.62 1.85
N PHE A 36 -3.08 16.22 2.60
CA PHE A 36 -1.84 15.67 2.03
C PHE A 36 -2.10 14.37 1.24
N LYS A 37 -2.91 13.46 1.79
CA LYS A 37 -3.35 12.21 1.15
C LYS A 37 -3.99 12.48 -0.22
N GLU A 38 -4.97 13.36 -0.25
CA GLU A 38 -5.76 13.67 -1.45
C GLU A 38 -4.94 14.40 -2.51
N GLN A 39 -4.06 15.32 -2.12
CA GLN A 39 -3.34 16.17 -3.08
C GLN A 39 -2.03 15.54 -3.58
N ASN A 40 -1.32 14.82 -2.72
CA ASN A 40 0.04 14.35 -3.01
C ASN A 40 0.08 12.84 -3.20
N MET A 41 -0.48 12.08 -2.26
CA MET A 41 -0.38 10.61 -2.32
C MET A 41 -1.20 10.04 -3.48
N MET A 42 -2.40 10.57 -3.75
CA MET A 42 -3.21 10.17 -4.91
C MET A 42 -2.41 10.31 -6.20
N LYS A 43 -1.86 11.51 -6.45
CA LYS A 43 -1.06 11.80 -7.64
C LYS A 43 0.15 10.87 -7.77
N MET A 44 0.87 10.62 -6.68
CA MET A 44 2.01 9.70 -6.67
C MET A 44 1.60 8.27 -7.08
N VAL A 45 0.46 7.77 -6.59
CA VAL A 45 -0.03 6.43 -6.95
C VAL A 45 -0.49 6.40 -8.40
N GLU A 46 -1.22 7.42 -8.87
CA GLU A 46 -1.65 7.51 -10.28
C GLU A 46 -0.46 7.55 -11.24
N GLU A 47 0.57 8.35 -10.94
CA GLU A 47 1.81 8.42 -11.71
C GLU A 47 2.52 7.06 -11.75
N ASN A 48 2.54 6.35 -10.63
CA ASN A 48 3.10 4.99 -10.55
C ASN A 48 2.31 4.02 -11.44
N LEU A 49 0.97 4.03 -11.38
CA LEU A 49 0.11 3.19 -12.19
C LEU A 49 0.32 3.46 -13.69
N HIS A 50 0.31 4.73 -14.10
CA HIS A 50 0.62 5.13 -15.47
C HIS A 50 2.01 4.66 -15.92
N LYS A 51 3.02 4.80 -15.07
CA LYS A 51 4.39 4.35 -15.36
C LYS A 51 4.45 2.84 -15.55
N GLY A 52 3.84 2.06 -14.65
CA GLY A 52 3.84 0.60 -14.75
C GLY A 52 3.09 0.09 -15.99
N ILE A 53 2.02 0.77 -16.41
CA ILE A 53 1.34 0.50 -17.69
C ILE A 53 2.30 0.77 -18.86
N ARG A 54 2.99 1.92 -18.90
CA ARG A 54 3.98 2.24 -19.95
C ARG A 54 5.12 1.22 -20.02
N GLN A 55 5.52 0.65 -18.87
CA GLN A 55 6.56 -0.37 -18.77
C GLN A 55 6.06 -1.80 -19.11
N GLY A 56 4.75 -1.97 -19.31
CA GLY A 56 4.10 -3.27 -19.50
C GLY A 56 4.06 -4.16 -18.26
N LEU A 57 4.27 -3.57 -17.07
CA LEU A 57 4.25 -4.27 -15.78
C LEU A 57 2.84 -4.37 -15.20
N TYR A 58 1.99 -3.37 -15.46
CA TYR A 58 0.59 -3.32 -15.01
C TYR A 58 -0.37 -3.49 -16.19
N ARG A 59 -1.56 -4.04 -15.92
CA ARG A 59 -2.58 -4.30 -16.95
C ARG A 59 -3.10 -2.97 -17.54
N LYS A 60 -3.36 -2.96 -18.84
CA LYS A 60 -3.74 -1.73 -19.59
C LYS A 60 -5.20 -1.33 -19.40
N ASP A 61 -6.04 -2.27 -19.01
CA ASP A 61 -7.49 -2.16 -18.86
C ASP A 61 -7.93 -1.69 -17.46
N ILE A 62 -6.98 -1.38 -16.57
CA ILE A 62 -7.31 -0.93 -15.22
C ILE A 62 -7.85 0.50 -15.18
N ASN A 63 -8.81 0.75 -14.30
CA ASN A 63 -9.27 2.09 -14.00
C ASN A 63 -8.34 2.75 -12.97
N ILE A 64 -7.51 3.68 -13.43
CA ILE A 64 -6.46 4.32 -12.61
C ILE A 64 -7.03 5.11 -11.43
N PRO A 65 -8.01 6.03 -11.60
CA PRO A 65 -8.59 6.75 -10.46
C PRO A 65 -9.14 5.84 -9.36
N VAL A 66 -9.84 4.76 -9.75
CA VAL A 66 -10.43 3.80 -8.80
C VAL A 66 -9.34 3.03 -8.05
N LEU A 67 -8.31 2.54 -8.75
CA LEU A 67 -7.25 1.78 -8.10
C LEU A 67 -6.29 2.63 -7.28
N ALA A 68 -6.07 3.89 -7.66
CA ALA A 68 -5.30 4.83 -6.86
C ALA A 68 -6.01 5.09 -5.52
N ARG A 69 -7.33 5.34 -5.57
CA ARG A 69 -8.17 5.46 -4.37
C ARG A 69 -8.11 4.20 -3.52
N LEU A 70 -8.35 3.03 -4.11
CA LEU A 70 -8.31 1.75 -3.42
C LEU A 70 -6.95 1.55 -2.72
N ARG A 71 -5.84 1.84 -3.39
CA ARG A 71 -4.50 1.65 -2.83
C ARG A 71 -4.30 2.48 -1.57
N ILE A 72 -4.74 3.73 -1.59
CA ILE A 72 -4.59 4.65 -0.46
C ILE A 72 -5.49 4.24 0.70
N GLU A 73 -6.74 3.88 0.42
CA GLU A 73 -7.66 3.40 1.45
C GLU A 73 -7.19 2.08 2.06
N GLN A 74 -6.54 1.19 1.29
CA GLN A 74 -5.90 -0.01 1.85
C GLN A 74 -4.76 0.31 2.82
N VAL A 75 -4.00 1.40 2.61
CA VAL A 75 -3.00 1.83 3.61
C VAL A 75 -3.70 2.29 4.88
N GLU A 76 -4.69 3.19 4.76
CA GLU A 76 -5.38 3.74 5.93
C GLU A 76 -6.13 2.68 6.72
N MET A 77 -6.80 1.76 6.04
CA MET A 77 -7.47 0.61 6.65
C MET A 77 -6.50 -0.24 7.47
N GLY A 78 -5.26 -0.42 7.00
CA GLY A 78 -4.22 -1.14 7.74
C GLY A 78 -3.77 -0.45 9.04
N PHE A 79 -4.05 0.84 9.20
CA PHE A 79 -3.81 1.59 10.45
C PHE A 79 -5.01 1.55 11.41
N ASN A 80 -6.16 0.99 11.02
CA ASN A 80 -7.36 1.01 11.85
C ASN A 80 -7.39 -0.19 12.82
N PRO A 81 -7.20 0.00 14.14
CA PRO A 81 -7.19 -1.09 15.11
C PRO A 81 -8.56 -1.75 15.31
N GLU A 82 -9.66 -1.12 14.88
CA GLU A 82 -11.00 -1.72 14.90
C GLU A 82 -11.18 -2.76 13.78
N ILE A 83 -10.43 -2.62 12.67
CA ILE A 83 -10.44 -3.54 11.53
C ILE A 83 -9.35 -4.59 11.69
N PHE A 84 -8.13 -4.16 12.04
CA PHE A 84 -6.97 -5.03 12.26
C PHE A 84 -6.38 -4.82 13.66
N PRO A 85 -6.95 -5.48 14.69
CA PRO A 85 -6.46 -5.40 16.05
C PRO A 85 -4.99 -5.83 16.20
N PRO A 86 -4.13 -5.04 16.87
CA PRO A 86 -2.69 -5.31 16.96
C PRO A 86 -2.32 -6.56 17.78
N ASP A 87 -3.23 -7.07 18.61
CA ASP A 87 -3.09 -8.35 19.33
C ASP A 87 -3.23 -9.56 18.40
N LYS A 88 -3.85 -9.38 17.23
CA LYS A 88 -4.09 -10.44 16.23
C LYS A 88 -3.26 -10.28 14.97
N TYR A 89 -2.97 -9.04 14.58
CA TYR A 89 -2.33 -8.73 13.31
C TYR A 89 -1.03 -7.97 13.55
N ASN A 90 0.10 -8.57 13.17
CA ASN A 90 1.36 -7.84 13.15
C ASN A 90 1.29 -6.74 12.08
N PHE A 91 1.58 -5.53 12.53
CA PHE A 91 1.46 -4.32 11.73
C PHE A 91 2.30 -4.31 10.43
N ALA A 92 3.57 -4.67 10.53
CA ALA A 92 4.47 -4.70 9.36
C ALA A 92 4.05 -5.81 8.38
N THR A 93 3.73 -7.00 8.90
CA THR A 93 3.26 -8.12 8.09
C THR A 93 1.95 -7.81 7.37
N LEU A 94 0.99 -7.18 8.06
CA LEU A 94 -0.30 -6.77 7.50
C LEU A 94 -0.12 -5.87 6.26
N HIS A 95 0.69 -4.81 6.37
CA HIS A 95 0.90 -3.91 5.25
C HIS A 95 1.63 -4.57 4.08
N ILE A 96 2.52 -5.53 4.33
CA ILE A 96 3.16 -6.33 3.28
C ILE A 96 2.11 -7.17 2.55
N ILE A 97 1.22 -7.85 3.28
CA ILE A 97 0.15 -8.68 2.70
C ILE A 97 -0.80 -7.83 1.86
N LEU A 98 -1.26 -6.68 2.37
CA LEU A 98 -2.15 -5.77 1.63
C LEU A 98 -1.50 -5.24 0.36
N PHE A 99 -0.22 -4.86 0.44
CA PHE A 99 0.53 -4.39 -0.72
C PHE A 99 0.73 -5.49 -1.76
N ASP A 100 1.02 -6.71 -1.31
CA ASP A 100 1.21 -7.85 -2.19
C ASP A 100 -0.08 -8.21 -2.93
N HIS A 101 -1.20 -8.25 -2.22
CA HIS A 101 -2.53 -8.44 -2.79
C HIS A 101 -2.84 -7.38 -3.85
N PHE A 102 -2.58 -6.09 -3.53
CA PHE A 102 -2.78 -5.01 -4.49
C PHE A 102 -1.95 -5.20 -5.77
N LEU A 103 -0.66 -5.52 -5.63
CA LEU A 103 0.23 -5.71 -6.77
C LEU A 103 -0.25 -6.84 -7.68
N HIS A 104 -0.53 -8.03 -7.12
CA HIS A 104 -1.02 -9.17 -7.89
C HIS A 104 -2.37 -8.88 -8.56
N GLY A 105 -3.20 -8.03 -7.95
CA GLY A 105 -4.45 -7.58 -8.54
C GLY A 105 -4.29 -6.68 -9.77
N ILE A 106 -3.11 -6.09 -10.03
CA ILE A 106 -2.93 -5.11 -11.10
C ILE A 106 -1.84 -5.46 -12.12
N THR A 107 -1.01 -6.46 -11.84
CA THR A 107 0.13 -6.82 -12.69
C THR A 107 -0.24 -7.63 -13.93
N THR A 108 0.55 -7.48 -14.98
CA THR A 108 0.57 -8.43 -16.11
C THR A 108 1.39 -9.66 -15.75
N ILE A 109 1.40 -10.70 -16.59
CA ILE A 109 2.32 -11.86 -16.46
C ILE A 109 3.78 -11.40 -16.32
N LYS A 110 4.20 -10.39 -17.08
CA LYS A 110 5.53 -9.77 -16.96
C LYS A 110 5.76 -9.16 -15.56
N GLY A 111 4.74 -8.48 -15.02
CA GLY A 111 4.76 -7.94 -13.67
C GLY A 111 4.86 -9.04 -12.60
N HIS A 112 4.08 -10.11 -12.72
CA HIS A 112 4.15 -11.28 -11.82
C HIS A 112 5.55 -11.90 -11.81
N LYS A 113 6.14 -12.15 -12.98
CA LYS A 113 7.52 -12.66 -13.09
C LYS A 113 8.53 -11.76 -12.37
N LEU A 114 8.35 -10.44 -12.43
CA LEU A 114 9.19 -9.48 -11.72
C LEU A 114 9.00 -9.54 -10.20
N ILE A 115 7.75 -9.68 -9.72
CA ILE A 115 7.45 -9.87 -8.30
C ILE A 115 8.12 -11.16 -7.79
N ASN A 116 7.95 -12.28 -8.50
CA ASN A 116 8.54 -13.56 -8.15
C ASN A 116 10.07 -13.47 -8.09
N LYS A 117 10.69 -12.79 -9.06
CA LYS A 117 12.13 -12.50 -9.02
C LYS A 117 12.56 -11.75 -7.76
N TYR A 118 11.81 -10.72 -7.33
CA TYR A 118 12.14 -9.96 -6.11
C TYR A 118 11.86 -10.70 -4.81
N LYS A 119 10.94 -11.66 -4.84
CA LYS A 119 10.60 -12.57 -3.74
C LYS A 119 11.41 -13.86 -3.72
N GLN A 120 12.21 -14.13 -4.76
CA GLN A 120 12.94 -15.38 -4.96
C GLN A 120 12.02 -16.61 -4.98
N ILE A 121 10.84 -16.45 -5.60
CA ILE A 121 9.87 -17.53 -5.80
C ILE A 121 10.08 -18.12 -7.20
N THR A 122 10.15 -19.44 -7.26
CA THR A 122 10.01 -20.20 -8.52
C THR A 122 8.58 -20.70 -8.57
N GLU A 123 7.84 -20.29 -9.58
CA GLU A 123 6.46 -20.70 -9.82
C GLU A 123 6.44 -21.37 -11.19
N GLU A 124 5.92 -22.59 -11.25
CA GLU A 124 5.74 -23.33 -12.50
C GLU A 124 4.47 -22.81 -13.20
N GLU A 125 4.53 -22.66 -14.53
CA GLU A 125 3.39 -22.22 -15.37
C GLU A 125 2.35 -23.32 -15.56
#